data_AF-A0A2A5FMK3-F1
#
_entry.id   AF-A0A2A5FMK3-F1
#
_cell.length_a   1.000
_cell.length_b   1.000
_cell.length_c   1.000
_cell.angle_alpha   90.00
_cell.angle_beta   90.00
_cell.angle_gamma   90.00
#
_symmetry.space_group_name_H-M   'P 1'
#
loop_
_entity.id
_entity.type
_entity.pdbx_description
1 polymer ?
#
loop_
_entity_poly.entity_id
_entity_poly.type
_entity_poly.pdbx_seq_one_letter_code
_entity_poly.pdbx_strand_id
1 'polypeptide(L)'
;MKNILLGFFAILTIGSAAAQCTADFNFGLETSGISPNPNLGEQFAPAIVLQPYYDVLHILIPQYVLEIDSTLPFSPTTPLDSIELISIVMVDLNDTLTTYTLPQIGLDVVCNNNGDSGNPCSFLGGNQYCASIEGTPFLSGSYRADITVKGWVTVFGFPFGQEQLFGSLNLNIGTEGCMDPLADNYDPAAVIDDGSCSTAIACFGDLNGDSSVSVADLLLILSEFGCTSNCSTDLNNDGVTSVADLLELLSVFGTQC
;
A
#
# COMPACT_ATOMS: atom_id res chain seq x y z
N MET A 1 -19.98 -13.04 63.19
CA MET A 1 -21.21 -12.99 62.37
C MET A 1 -21.00 -11.97 61.27
N LYS A 2 -21.13 -12.43 60.01
CA LYS A 2 -21.32 -11.73 58.73
C LYS A 2 -20.89 -10.25 58.64
N ASN A 3 -20.00 -9.96 57.68
CA ASN A 3 -20.26 -9.00 56.60
C ASN A 3 -19.30 -9.30 55.44
N ILE A 4 -19.80 -10.06 54.47
CA ILE A 4 -19.19 -10.31 53.17
C ILE A 4 -19.44 -9.05 52.34
N LEU A 5 -18.40 -8.26 52.07
CA LEU A 5 -18.47 -7.16 51.13
C LEU A 5 -18.25 -7.74 49.72
N LEU A 6 -19.35 -8.02 49.02
CA LEU A 6 -19.35 -8.34 47.60
C LEU A 6 -18.97 -7.09 46.81
N GLY A 7 -17.71 -7.02 46.38
CA GLY A 7 -17.26 -6.05 45.38
C GLY A 7 -17.81 -6.45 44.01
N PHE A 8 -18.76 -5.66 43.50
CA PHE A 8 -19.23 -5.72 42.12
C PHE A 8 -18.05 -5.41 41.17
N PHE A 9 -17.51 -6.45 40.53
CA PHE A 9 -16.62 -6.29 39.39
C PHE A 9 -17.49 -6.03 38.18
N ALA A 10 -17.68 -4.75 37.82
CA ALA A 10 -18.27 -4.38 36.54
C ALA A 10 -17.26 -4.74 35.44
N ILE A 11 -17.41 -5.93 34.86
CA ILE A 11 -16.73 -6.30 33.63
C ILE A 11 -17.36 -5.44 32.55
N LEU A 12 -16.70 -4.32 32.23
CA LEU A 12 -17.00 -3.51 31.06
C LEU A 12 -16.60 -4.36 29.84
N THR A 13 -17.54 -5.14 29.31
CA THR A 13 -17.40 -5.74 27.99
C THR A 13 -17.38 -4.60 26.98
N ILE A 14 -16.20 -4.13 26.63
CA ILE A 14 -16.00 -3.35 25.41
C ILE A 14 -16.30 -4.33 24.28
N GLY A 15 -17.55 -4.35 23.83
CA GLY A 15 -17.89 -4.97 22.57
C GLY A 15 -17.13 -4.21 21.50
N SER A 16 -16.15 -4.85 20.90
CA SER A 16 -15.59 -4.44 19.62
C SER A 16 -16.73 -4.50 18.60
N ALA A 17 -17.48 -3.42 18.46
CA ALA A 17 -18.17 -3.16 17.21
C ALA A 17 -17.05 -3.00 16.19
N ALA A 18 -16.75 -4.07 15.45
CA ALA A 18 -15.88 -3.99 14.29
C ALA A 18 -16.44 -2.85 13.43
N ALA A 19 -15.66 -1.79 13.27
CA ALA A 19 -16.06 -0.66 12.45
C ALA A 19 -16.07 -1.17 11.01
N GLN A 20 -17.23 -1.61 10.54
CA GLN A 20 -17.43 -1.93 9.14
C GLN A 20 -17.13 -0.67 8.31
N CYS A 21 -16.58 -0.85 7.11
CA CYS A 21 -16.40 0.24 6.17
C CYS A 21 -17.70 1.02 5.94
N THR A 22 -17.61 2.29 5.57
CA THR A 22 -18.76 3.14 5.25
C THR A 22 -18.93 3.29 3.74
N ALA A 23 -20.18 3.17 3.29
CA ALA A 23 -20.55 3.39 1.90
C ALA A 23 -20.92 4.85 1.68
N ASP A 24 -19.93 5.75 1.79
CA ASP A 24 -20.09 7.22 1.70
C ASP A 24 -19.15 7.88 0.68
N PHE A 25 -18.52 7.07 -0.18
CA PHE A 25 -17.60 7.56 -1.19
C PHE A 25 -18.29 8.42 -2.26
N ASN A 26 -17.65 9.52 -2.64
CA ASN A 26 -18.20 10.43 -3.64
C ASN A 26 -17.75 10.04 -5.05
N PHE A 27 -18.57 9.25 -5.75
CA PHE A 27 -18.37 8.89 -7.16
C PHE A 27 -18.73 10.01 -8.16
N GLY A 28 -19.11 11.20 -7.69
CA GLY A 28 -19.48 12.32 -8.54
C GLY A 28 -20.78 12.07 -9.32
N LEU A 29 -20.71 12.11 -10.65
CA LEU A 29 -21.86 11.93 -11.55
C LEU A 29 -21.91 10.54 -12.18
N GLU A 30 -20.99 9.65 -11.79
CA GLU A 30 -20.95 8.28 -12.33
C GLU A 30 -22.15 7.46 -11.84
N THR A 31 -22.57 6.50 -12.67
CA THR A 31 -23.66 5.57 -12.32
C THR A 31 -23.16 4.18 -11.94
N SER A 32 -21.86 3.91 -12.14
CA SER A 32 -21.17 2.72 -11.67
C SER A 32 -19.69 3.01 -11.45
N GLY A 33 -19.04 2.23 -10.59
CA GLY A 33 -17.61 2.42 -10.36
C GLY A 33 -17.08 1.68 -9.15
N ILE A 34 -15.75 1.71 -9.00
CA ILE A 34 -15.04 1.24 -7.82
C ILE A 34 -13.98 2.26 -7.43
N SER A 35 -13.64 2.36 -6.16
CA SER A 35 -12.46 3.08 -5.66
C SER A 35 -11.75 2.22 -4.58
N PRO A 36 -10.44 1.98 -4.67
CA PRO A 36 -9.52 2.44 -5.71
C PRO A 36 -9.90 1.93 -7.12
N ASN A 37 -9.73 2.79 -8.13
CA ASN A 37 -10.00 2.51 -9.54
C ASN A 37 -8.72 2.16 -10.32
N PRO A 38 -8.50 0.88 -10.68
CA PRO A 38 -7.29 0.47 -11.38
C PRO A 38 -7.18 1.03 -12.81
N ASN A 39 -8.29 1.46 -13.43
CA ASN A 39 -8.24 2.12 -14.73
C ASN A 39 -7.65 3.54 -14.66
N LEU A 40 -7.63 4.14 -13.47
CA LEU A 40 -7.00 5.43 -13.18
C LEU A 40 -5.61 5.27 -12.55
N GLY A 41 -5.12 4.02 -12.41
CA GLY A 41 -3.85 3.72 -11.76
C GLY A 41 -3.92 3.68 -10.23
N GLU A 42 -5.10 3.81 -9.63
CA GLU A 42 -5.29 3.65 -8.19
C GLU A 42 -5.21 2.16 -7.81
N GLN A 43 -4.63 1.87 -6.65
CA GLN A 43 -4.43 0.52 -6.12
C GLN A 43 -4.74 0.52 -4.63
N PHE A 44 -4.75 -0.67 -4.01
CA PHE A 44 -4.77 -0.73 -2.56
C PHE A 44 -3.50 -0.09 -1.98
N ALA A 45 -3.63 0.53 -0.82
CA ALA A 45 -2.50 1.03 -0.06
C ALA A 45 -1.53 -0.14 0.28
N PRO A 46 -0.22 0.09 0.29
CA PRO A 46 0.72 -0.93 0.72
C PRO A 46 0.49 -1.31 2.19
N ALA A 47 0.68 -2.58 2.51
CA ALA A 47 0.60 -3.10 3.87
C ALA A 47 1.99 -3.39 4.44
N ILE A 48 2.15 -3.19 5.75
CA ILE A 48 3.37 -3.55 6.47
C ILE A 48 3.20 -4.91 7.15
N VAL A 49 4.19 -5.79 6.96
CA VAL A 49 4.23 -7.12 7.57
C VAL A 49 4.14 -7.00 9.10
N LEU A 50 3.27 -7.81 9.70
CA LEU A 50 2.97 -7.88 11.14
C LEU A 50 2.37 -6.60 11.73
N GLN A 51 1.89 -5.67 10.91
CA GLN A 51 1.13 -4.50 11.36
C GLN A 51 -0.35 -4.58 10.96
N PRO A 52 -1.27 -3.95 11.72
CA PRO A 52 -2.67 -3.86 11.31
C PRO A 52 -2.81 -3.19 9.95
N TYR A 53 -3.56 -3.84 9.06
CA TYR A 53 -3.91 -3.33 7.74
C TYR A 53 -5.41 -3.10 7.66
N TYR A 54 -5.81 -2.02 7.01
CA TYR A 54 -7.20 -1.67 6.73
C TYR A 54 -7.24 -0.81 5.49
N ASP A 55 -7.91 -1.28 4.44
CA ASP A 55 -8.19 -0.52 3.24
C ASP A 55 -9.56 -0.87 2.68
N VAL A 56 -10.22 0.08 2.03
CA VAL A 56 -11.63 -0.01 1.65
C VAL A 56 -11.77 0.02 0.14
N LEU A 57 -12.42 -1.01 -0.41
CA LEU A 57 -12.97 -1.00 -1.74
C LEU A 57 -14.38 -0.42 -1.69
N HIS A 58 -14.54 0.82 -2.12
CA HIS A 58 -15.84 1.44 -2.34
C HIS A 58 -16.40 1.00 -3.68
N ILE A 59 -17.71 0.73 -3.72
CA ILE A 59 -18.38 0.12 -4.87
C ILE A 59 -19.66 0.88 -5.15
N LEU A 60 -19.83 1.36 -6.39
CA LEU A 60 -21.08 1.90 -6.91
C LEU A 60 -21.67 0.92 -7.92
N ILE A 61 -22.83 0.36 -7.59
CA ILE A 61 -23.51 -0.63 -8.41
C ILE A 61 -24.56 0.08 -9.29
N PRO A 62 -24.55 -0.13 -10.62
CA PRO A 62 -25.55 0.48 -11.49
C PRO A 62 -26.95 -0.06 -11.23
N GLN A 63 -27.96 0.71 -11.62
CA GLN A 63 -29.36 0.29 -11.47
C GLN A 63 -29.75 -0.76 -12.52
N TYR A 64 -29.24 -0.64 -13.75
CA TYR A 64 -29.62 -1.49 -14.87
C TYR A 64 -28.46 -2.34 -15.37
N VAL A 65 -28.79 -3.55 -15.84
CA VAL A 65 -27.80 -4.53 -16.29
C VAL A 65 -27.02 -4.04 -17.51
N LEU A 66 -27.67 -3.30 -18.42
CA LEU A 66 -27.02 -2.79 -19.63
C LEU A 66 -26.02 -1.67 -19.37
N GLU A 67 -25.96 -1.12 -18.16
CA GLU A 67 -24.90 -0.18 -17.76
C GLU A 67 -23.58 -0.90 -17.48
N ILE A 68 -23.63 -2.19 -17.13
CA ILE A 68 -22.44 -3.04 -17.00
C ILE A 68 -21.95 -3.45 -18.39
N ASP A 69 -22.87 -3.98 -19.20
CA ASP A 69 -22.57 -4.41 -20.56
C ASP A 69 -23.79 -4.20 -21.46
N SER A 70 -23.67 -3.17 -22.32
CA SER A 70 -24.69 -2.79 -23.29
C SER A 70 -24.96 -3.83 -24.39
N THR A 71 -24.10 -4.85 -24.52
CA THR A 71 -24.24 -5.91 -25.54
C THR A 71 -25.14 -7.05 -25.10
N LEU A 72 -25.51 -7.10 -23.81
CA LEU A 72 -26.37 -8.15 -23.26
C LEU A 72 -27.80 -8.06 -23.84
N PRO A 73 -28.48 -9.20 -24.09
CA PRO A 73 -29.80 -9.23 -24.73
C PRO A 73 -30.94 -8.93 -23.73
N PHE A 74 -30.82 -7.85 -22.96
CA PHE A 74 -31.82 -7.40 -21.98
C PHE A 74 -32.57 -6.15 -22.45
N SER A 75 -33.71 -5.85 -21.82
CA SER A 75 -34.38 -4.56 -22.01
C SER A 75 -33.50 -3.44 -21.42
N PRO A 76 -33.51 -2.22 -21.98
CA PRO A 76 -32.82 -1.06 -21.40
C PRO A 76 -33.18 -0.76 -19.94
N THR A 77 -34.33 -1.25 -19.49
CA THR A 77 -34.85 -1.04 -18.13
C THR A 77 -34.79 -2.31 -17.28
N THR A 78 -34.09 -3.37 -17.71
CA THR A 78 -33.94 -4.58 -16.90
C THR A 78 -33.09 -4.25 -15.67
N PRO A 79 -33.65 -4.31 -14.44
CA PRO A 79 -32.92 -4.00 -13.23
C PRO A 79 -31.86 -5.06 -12.95
N LEU A 80 -30.71 -4.62 -12.45
CA LEU A 80 -29.77 -5.49 -11.78
C LEU A 80 -30.35 -5.81 -10.39
N ASP A 81 -30.46 -7.10 -10.05
CA ASP A 81 -31.05 -7.52 -8.78
C ASP A 81 -30.02 -7.35 -7.66
N SER A 82 -28.94 -8.13 -7.74
CA SER A 82 -27.83 -8.04 -6.79
C SER A 82 -26.50 -8.50 -7.38
N ILE A 83 -25.39 -8.03 -6.84
CA ILE A 83 -24.06 -8.62 -7.02
C ILE A 83 -23.62 -9.26 -5.72
N GLU A 84 -23.20 -10.51 -5.77
CA GLU A 84 -22.70 -11.28 -4.63
C GLU A 84 -21.21 -11.53 -4.78
N LEU A 85 -20.42 -11.25 -3.74
CA LEU A 85 -19.02 -11.67 -3.69
C LEU A 85 -18.93 -13.19 -3.51
N ILE A 86 -18.25 -13.87 -4.42
CA ILE A 86 -18.05 -15.33 -4.36
C ILE A 86 -16.71 -15.65 -3.71
N SER A 87 -15.64 -15.00 -4.14
CA SER A 87 -14.30 -15.23 -3.59
C SER A 87 -13.34 -14.10 -3.93
N ILE A 88 -12.30 -13.97 -3.12
CA ILE A 88 -11.11 -13.17 -3.41
C ILE A 88 -9.91 -14.10 -3.30
N VAL A 89 -9.11 -14.16 -4.35
CA VAL A 89 -7.86 -14.93 -4.41
C VAL A 89 -6.71 -13.97 -4.68
N MET A 90 -5.67 -14.07 -3.87
CA MET A 90 -4.45 -13.28 -3.99
C MET A 90 -3.45 -14.06 -4.84
N VAL A 91 -3.18 -13.59 -6.05
CA VAL A 91 -2.21 -14.20 -6.97
C VAL A 91 -0.85 -13.53 -6.79
N ASP A 92 0.19 -14.30 -6.50
CA ASP A 92 1.55 -13.77 -6.39
C ASP A 92 2.04 -13.27 -7.76
N LEU A 93 2.51 -12.03 -7.83
CA LEU A 93 3.01 -11.43 -9.07
C LEU A 93 4.43 -11.88 -9.42
N ASN A 94 5.20 -12.40 -8.46
CA ASN A 94 6.51 -13.00 -8.70
C ASN A 94 6.40 -14.46 -9.18
N ASP A 95 5.34 -15.16 -8.76
CA ASP A 95 4.98 -16.49 -9.26
C ASP A 95 3.47 -16.62 -9.45
N THR A 96 3.00 -16.34 -10.66
CA THR A 96 1.56 -16.31 -11.00
C THR A 96 0.85 -17.67 -10.89
N LEU A 97 1.58 -18.76 -10.65
CA LEU A 97 0.99 -20.07 -10.37
C LEU A 97 0.64 -20.26 -8.89
N THR A 98 1.21 -19.43 -8.02
CA THR A 98 1.02 -19.47 -6.58
C THR A 98 -0.10 -18.50 -6.19
N THR A 99 -1.08 -19.03 -5.44
CA THR A 99 -2.27 -18.29 -5.03
C THR A 99 -2.56 -18.52 -3.56
N TYR A 100 -3.14 -17.50 -2.91
CA TYR A 100 -3.49 -17.51 -1.51
C TYR A 100 -4.92 -17.01 -1.30
N THR A 101 -5.62 -17.56 -0.32
CA THR A 101 -6.81 -16.90 0.24
C THR A 101 -6.37 -15.79 1.19
N LEU A 102 -7.22 -14.78 1.41
CA LEU A 102 -6.91 -13.69 2.34
C LEU A 102 -6.43 -14.21 3.72
N PRO A 103 -7.08 -15.21 4.37
CA PRO A 103 -6.61 -15.72 5.66
C PRO A 103 -5.22 -16.36 5.62
N GLN A 104 -4.79 -16.92 4.48
CA GLN A 104 -3.47 -17.53 4.33
C GLN A 104 -2.33 -16.49 4.33
N ILE A 105 -2.64 -15.21 4.12
CA ILE A 105 -1.69 -14.11 4.22
C ILE A 105 -1.95 -13.20 5.42
N GLY A 106 -2.94 -13.52 6.27
CA GLY A 106 -3.26 -12.77 7.49
C GLY A 106 -4.29 -11.66 7.32
N LEU A 107 -5.06 -11.70 6.23
CA LEU A 107 -6.10 -10.73 5.91
C LEU A 107 -7.48 -11.39 5.89
N ASP A 108 -8.52 -10.59 5.95
CA ASP A 108 -9.91 -10.99 5.77
C ASP A 108 -10.65 -9.91 4.97
N VAL A 109 -11.85 -10.24 4.49
CA VAL A 109 -12.74 -9.30 3.81
C VAL A 109 -13.99 -9.08 4.65
N VAL A 110 -14.30 -7.81 4.93
CA VAL A 110 -15.51 -7.42 5.66
C VAL A 110 -16.36 -6.52 4.78
N CYS A 111 -17.50 -7.03 4.35
CA CYS A 111 -18.43 -6.30 3.52
C CYS A 111 -19.46 -5.52 4.36
N ASN A 112 -19.91 -4.39 3.82
CA ASN A 112 -21.06 -3.66 4.32
C ASN A 112 -22.07 -3.41 3.19
N ASN A 113 -23.20 -4.11 3.26
CA ASN A 113 -24.34 -3.95 2.35
C ASN A 113 -25.42 -2.99 2.89
N ASN A 114 -25.10 -2.15 3.88
CA ASN A 114 -26.05 -1.25 4.56
C ASN A 114 -27.26 -1.94 5.24
N GLY A 115 -27.19 -3.27 5.44
CA GLY A 115 -28.30 -4.06 5.97
C GLY A 115 -29.37 -4.43 4.94
N ASP A 116 -29.10 -4.22 3.65
CA ASP A 116 -30.05 -4.47 2.56
C ASP A 116 -30.41 -5.95 2.40
N SER A 117 -29.52 -6.86 2.79
CA SER A 117 -29.74 -8.30 2.70
C SER A 117 -29.13 -9.08 3.86
N GLY A 118 -29.53 -10.35 4.02
CA GLY A 118 -28.97 -11.26 5.03
C GLY A 118 -27.54 -11.74 4.75
N ASN A 119 -27.02 -11.49 3.53
CA ASN A 119 -25.63 -11.75 3.18
C ASN A 119 -24.87 -10.41 3.12
N PRO A 120 -23.93 -10.13 4.04
CA PRO A 120 -23.20 -8.86 4.08
C PRO A 120 -22.45 -8.50 2.79
N CYS A 121 -22.08 -9.51 1.99
CA CYS A 121 -21.38 -9.32 0.71
C CYS A 121 -22.31 -9.47 -0.52
N SER A 122 -23.60 -9.22 -0.34
CA SER A 122 -24.59 -9.13 -1.42
C SER A 122 -25.13 -7.71 -1.50
N PHE A 123 -24.95 -7.09 -2.67
CA PHE A 123 -25.12 -5.68 -2.97
C PHE A 123 -26.23 -5.46 -3.99
N LEU A 124 -27.23 -4.62 -3.72
CA LEU A 124 -28.35 -4.40 -4.63
C LEU A 124 -28.01 -3.42 -5.78
N GLY A 125 -28.76 -3.51 -6.87
CA GLY A 125 -28.65 -2.53 -7.97
C GLY A 125 -28.99 -1.10 -7.56
N GLY A 126 -28.23 -0.12 -8.07
CA GLY A 126 -28.53 1.31 -7.94
C GLY A 126 -28.09 1.98 -6.63
N ASN A 127 -27.27 1.30 -5.83
CA ASN A 127 -26.78 1.79 -4.54
C ASN A 127 -25.25 1.73 -4.47
N GLN A 128 -24.69 2.35 -3.43
CA GLN A 128 -23.28 2.24 -3.09
C GLN A 128 -23.05 1.37 -1.85
N TYR A 129 -21.90 0.69 -1.85
CA TYR A 129 -21.48 -0.26 -0.85
C TYR A 129 -19.96 -0.17 -0.63
N CYS A 130 -19.46 -0.98 0.29
CA CYS A 130 -18.02 -1.13 0.45
C CYS A 130 -17.66 -2.53 0.96
N ALA A 131 -16.40 -2.90 0.75
CA ALA A 131 -15.76 -4.02 1.38
C ALA A 131 -14.36 -3.60 1.87
N SER A 132 -14.04 -3.80 3.14
CA SER A 132 -12.68 -3.62 3.64
C SER A 132 -11.88 -4.90 3.49
N ILE A 133 -10.61 -4.76 3.10
CA ILE A 133 -9.59 -5.78 3.34
C ILE A 133 -8.89 -5.36 4.63
N GLU A 134 -8.94 -6.21 5.64
CA GLU A 134 -8.44 -5.89 6.97
C GLU A 134 -7.75 -7.08 7.63
N GLY A 135 -6.84 -6.83 8.57
CA GLY A 135 -6.16 -7.88 9.30
C GLY A 135 -4.74 -7.51 9.70
N THR A 136 -3.87 -8.49 9.80
CA THR A 136 -2.44 -8.30 10.12
C THR A 136 -1.65 -9.27 9.25
N PRO A 137 -1.13 -8.81 8.10
CA PRO A 137 -0.52 -9.72 7.16
C PRO A 137 0.81 -10.23 7.70
N PHE A 138 1.15 -11.49 7.43
CA PHE A 138 2.39 -12.12 7.89
C PHE A 138 3.26 -12.65 6.74
N LEU A 139 2.81 -12.50 5.50
CA LEU A 139 3.53 -12.91 4.30
C LEU A 139 3.79 -11.67 3.44
N SER A 140 5.07 -11.38 3.17
CA SER A 140 5.46 -10.33 2.23
C SER A 140 5.32 -10.79 0.78
N GLY A 141 5.03 -9.86 -0.11
CA GLY A 141 4.89 -10.13 -1.53
C GLY A 141 4.08 -9.05 -2.25
N SER A 142 4.05 -9.16 -3.56
CA SER A 142 3.19 -8.35 -4.43
C SER A 142 2.09 -9.24 -4.96
N TYR A 143 0.84 -8.93 -4.60
CA TYR A 143 -0.30 -9.77 -4.91
C TYR A 143 -1.30 -9.03 -5.79
N ARG A 144 -1.88 -9.71 -6.77
CA ARG A 144 -3.07 -9.26 -7.48
C ARG A 144 -4.30 -9.89 -6.86
N ALA A 145 -5.28 -9.09 -6.48
CA ALA A 145 -6.58 -9.55 -6.02
C ALA A 145 -7.45 -9.93 -7.23
N ASP A 146 -7.66 -11.23 -7.40
CA ASP A 146 -8.59 -11.82 -8.34
C ASP A 146 -9.93 -12.02 -7.61
N ILE A 147 -10.85 -11.09 -7.84
CA ILE A 147 -12.17 -10.99 -7.20
C ILE A 147 -13.22 -11.64 -8.11
N THR A 148 -13.86 -12.70 -7.63
CA THR A 148 -14.98 -13.35 -8.32
C THR A 148 -16.28 -12.88 -7.70
N VAL A 149 -17.18 -12.37 -8.53
CA VAL A 149 -18.53 -11.99 -8.13
C VAL A 149 -19.57 -12.69 -8.99
N LYS A 150 -20.81 -12.73 -8.50
CA LYS A 150 -21.96 -13.24 -9.24
C LYS A 150 -23.04 -12.18 -9.32
N GLY A 151 -23.33 -11.71 -10.52
CA GLY A 151 -24.44 -10.81 -10.80
C GLY A 151 -25.73 -11.59 -10.99
N TRP A 152 -26.79 -11.16 -10.32
CA TRP A 152 -28.13 -11.73 -10.38
C TRP A 152 -29.08 -10.76 -11.08
N VAL A 153 -29.94 -11.30 -11.94
CA VAL A 153 -30.98 -10.57 -12.67
C VAL A 153 -32.25 -11.41 -12.68
N THR A 154 -33.41 -10.77 -12.60
CA THR A 154 -34.69 -11.48 -12.70
C THR A 154 -35.27 -11.34 -14.10
N VAL A 155 -35.44 -12.46 -14.80
CA VAL A 155 -35.95 -12.51 -16.18
C VAL A 155 -37.17 -13.43 -16.22
N PHE A 156 -38.31 -12.90 -16.64
CA PHE A 156 -39.60 -13.62 -16.64
C PHE A 156 -39.98 -14.24 -15.28
N GLY A 157 -39.57 -13.61 -14.17
CA GLY A 157 -39.83 -14.10 -12.82
C GLY A 157 -38.90 -15.22 -12.36
N PHE A 158 -37.85 -15.52 -13.12
CA PHE A 158 -36.81 -16.48 -12.75
C PHE A 158 -35.49 -15.76 -12.49
N PRO A 159 -34.77 -16.10 -11.40
CA PRO A 159 -33.45 -15.56 -11.14
C PRO A 159 -32.43 -16.21 -12.09
N PHE A 160 -31.63 -15.38 -12.74
CA PHE A 160 -30.48 -15.78 -13.54
C PHE A 160 -29.22 -15.17 -12.92
N GLY A 161 -28.17 -15.96 -12.78
CA GLY A 161 -26.91 -15.54 -12.17
C GLY A 161 -25.73 -15.82 -13.09
N GLN A 162 -24.84 -14.85 -13.25
CA GLN A 162 -23.60 -14.98 -14.02
C GLN A 162 -22.40 -14.58 -13.16
N GLU A 163 -21.36 -15.41 -13.18
CA GLU A 163 -20.09 -15.11 -12.53
C GLU A 163 -19.19 -14.27 -13.43
N GLN A 164 -18.47 -13.35 -12.82
CA GLN A 164 -17.47 -12.51 -13.45
C GLN A 164 -16.23 -12.42 -12.55
N LEU A 165 -15.05 -12.49 -13.17
CA LEU A 165 -13.76 -12.33 -12.52
C LEU A 165 -13.20 -10.94 -12.83
N PHE A 166 -12.68 -10.27 -11.80
CA PHE A 166 -11.95 -9.01 -11.89
C PHE A 166 -10.56 -9.19 -11.29
N GLY A 167 -9.50 -8.88 -12.03
CA GLY A 167 -8.11 -9.06 -11.59
C GLY A 167 -7.27 -7.87 -11.99
N SER A 168 -7.38 -6.76 -11.26
CA SER A 168 -6.69 -5.50 -11.61
C SER A 168 -6.25 -4.67 -10.41
N LEU A 169 -6.64 -5.08 -9.19
CA LEU A 169 -6.22 -4.45 -7.95
C LEU A 169 -5.02 -5.21 -7.39
N ASN A 170 -3.96 -4.50 -7.04
CA ASN A 170 -2.74 -5.03 -6.46
C ASN A 170 -2.61 -4.58 -5.01
N LEU A 171 -2.05 -5.46 -4.18
CA LEU A 171 -1.68 -5.22 -2.80
C LEU A 171 -0.21 -5.61 -2.62
N ASN A 172 0.62 -4.63 -2.26
CA ASN A 172 2.02 -4.85 -1.91
C ASN A 172 2.15 -4.97 -0.39
N ILE A 173 2.79 -6.03 0.07
CA ILE A 173 3.01 -6.31 1.49
C ILE A 173 4.52 -6.40 1.73
N GLY A 174 5.06 -5.54 2.59
CA GLY A 174 6.51 -5.46 2.82
C GLY A 174 6.89 -4.76 4.11
N THR A 175 8.04 -4.11 4.10
CA THR A 175 8.59 -3.33 5.23
C THR A 175 8.47 -1.83 4.98
N GLU A 176 8.70 -1.05 6.04
CA GLU A 176 9.05 0.36 5.90
C GLU A 176 10.57 0.44 5.75
N GLY A 177 11.06 1.33 4.89
CA GLY A 177 12.50 1.50 4.66
C GLY A 177 12.77 2.39 3.45
N CYS A 178 14.04 2.57 3.11
CA CYS A 178 14.40 3.39 1.95
C CYS A 178 14.01 2.71 0.63
N MET A 179 13.20 3.42 -0.18
CA MET A 179 12.77 2.95 -1.50
C MET A 179 13.62 3.48 -2.66
N ASP A 180 14.61 4.36 -2.40
CA ASP A 180 15.49 4.90 -3.43
C ASP A 180 16.59 3.88 -3.80
N PRO A 181 16.58 3.32 -5.03
CA PRO A 181 17.59 2.35 -5.46
C PRO A 181 19.01 2.92 -5.56
N LEU A 182 19.19 4.25 -5.46
CA LEU A 182 20.48 4.93 -5.44
C LEU A 182 21.00 5.20 -4.02
N ALA A 183 20.22 4.91 -2.98
CA ALA A 183 20.64 5.10 -1.59
C ALA A 183 21.43 3.89 -1.05
N ASP A 184 22.41 4.15 -0.18
CA ASP A 184 23.24 3.10 0.44
C ASP A 184 22.44 2.11 1.30
N ASN A 185 21.34 2.60 1.86
CA ASN A 185 20.44 1.83 2.71
C ASN A 185 19.14 1.44 1.98
N TYR A 186 19.16 1.38 0.65
CA TYR A 186 18.04 0.85 -0.15
C TYR A 186 17.57 -0.51 0.37
N ASP A 187 16.28 -0.62 0.68
CA ASP A 187 15.64 -1.86 1.08
C ASP A 187 14.70 -2.35 -0.04
N PRO A 188 15.03 -3.43 -0.77
CA PRO A 188 14.16 -3.96 -1.81
C PRO A 188 12.85 -4.57 -1.29
N ALA A 189 12.71 -4.77 0.03
CA ALA A 189 11.46 -5.19 0.65
C ALA A 189 10.57 -4.02 1.10
N ALA A 190 11.07 -2.78 1.04
CA ALA A 190 10.32 -1.60 1.43
C ALA A 190 9.17 -1.29 0.46
N VAL A 191 7.96 -1.16 1.01
CA VAL A 191 6.75 -0.78 0.26
C VAL A 191 6.24 0.61 0.65
N ILE A 192 6.82 1.20 1.70
CA ILE A 192 6.59 2.56 2.18
C ILE A 192 7.95 3.17 2.50
N ASP A 193 8.23 4.35 1.93
CA ASP A 193 9.41 5.14 2.25
C ASP A 193 9.28 5.73 3.66
N ASP A 194 10.19 5.37 4.55
CA ASP A 194 10.26 5.88 5.92
C ASP A 194 11.08 7.18 6.04
N GLY A 195 11.60 7.68 4.91
CA GLY A 195 12.47 8.85 4.85
C GLY A 195 13.87 8.59 5.40
N SER A 196 14.25 7.32 5.62
CA SER A 196 15.58 6.95 6.08
C SER A 196 16.63 6.97 4.97
N CYS A 197 16.23 7.16 3.71
CA CYS A 197 17.16 7.15 2.57
C CYS A 197 18.38 8.03 2.80
N SER A 198 19.53 7.40 2.99
CA SER A 198 20.81 8.07 3.03
C SER A 198 21.37 8.07 1.62
N THR A 199 21.37 9.24 0.99
CA THR A 199 22.39 9.53 -0.01
C THR A 199 23.72 9.36 0.69
N ALA A 200 24.63 8.57 0.12
CA ALA A 200 25.93 8.28 0.71
C ALA A 200 26.47 9.51 1.45
N ILE A 201 26.82 9.31 2.72
CA ILE A 201 27.52 10.33 3.48
C ILE A 201 28.74 10.71 2.64
N ALA A 202 28.89 12.00 2.28
CA ALA A 202 30.10 12.52 1.65
C ALA A 202 31.29 11.87 2.36
N CYS A 203 31.92 10.92 1.69
CA CYS A 203 32.89 10.08 2.35
C CYS A 203 34.08 10.96 2.71
N PHE A 204 34.84 10.54 3.70
CA PHE A 204 36.04 11.27 4.09
C PHE A 204 36.89 11.51 2.83
N GLY A 205 37.09 12.78 2.45
CA GLY A 205 37.80 13.16 1.22
C GLY A 205 36.96 13.58 0.01
N ASP A 206 35.63 13.40 -0.01
CA ASP A 206 34.72 13.97 -1.02
C ASP A 206 34.38 15.41 -0.62
N LEU A 207 35.07 16.35 -1.26
CA LEU A 207 35.03 17.77 -0.93
C LEU A 207 34.05 18.55 -1.81
N ASN A 208 33.63 18.00 -2.95
CA ASN A 208 32.69 18.65 -3.87
C ASN A 208 31.26 18.05 -3.81
N GLY A 209 31.07 16.95 -3.07
CA GLY A 209 29.79 16.27 -2.89
C GLY A 209 29.33 15.51 -4.12
N ASP A 210 30.26 15.04 -4.96
CA ASP A 210 29.97 14.32 -6.20
C ASP A 210 29.99 12.79 -6.08
N SER A 211 30.04 12.27 -4.84
CA SER A 211 30.03 10.84 -4.55
C SER A 211 31.30 10.12 -5.02
N SER A 212 32.41 10.85 -5.20
CA SER A 212 33.69 10.24 -5.56
C SER A 212 34.87 11.01 -4.99
N VAL A 213 35.87 10.31 -4.45
CA VAL A 213 37.15 10.94 -4.11
C VAL A 213 38.05 10.89 -5.34
N SER A 214 38.08 11.99 -6.08
CA SER A 214 38.71 12.06 -7.40
C SER A 214 39.73 13.19 -7.50
N VAL A 215 40.19 13.43 -8.74
CA VAL A 215 41.02 14.60 -9.03
C VAL A 215 40.26 15.90 -8.72
N ALA A 216 38.94 15.91 -8.79
CA ALA A 216 38.14 17.10 -8.47
C ALA A 216 38.33 17.53 -7.01
N ASP A 217 38.34 16.60 -6.07
CA ASP A 217 38.56 16.85 -4.63
C ASP A 217 40.00 17.23 -4.33
N LEU A 218 40.94 16.54 -4.98
CA LEU A 218 42.36 16.91 -4.92
C LEU A 218 42.57 18.38 -5.35
N LEU A 219 41.87 18.82 -6.41
CA LEU A 219 41.95 20.20 -6.88
C LEU A 219 41.36 21.20 -5.87
N LEU A 220 40.39 20.79 -5.05
CA LEU A 220 39.86 21.63 -3.97
C LEU A 220 40.91 21.85 -2.87
N ILE A 221 41.60 20.79 -2.39
CA ILE A 221 42.71 20.95 -1.43
C ILE A 221 43.81 21.86 -2.01
N LEU A 222 44.17 21.65 -3.27
CA LEU A 222 45.21 22.45 -3.92
C LEU A 222 44.80 23.91 -4.14
N SER A 223 43.50 24.21 -4.18
CA SER A 223 42.99 25.57 -4.32
C SER A 223 43.13 26.41 -3.04
N GLU A 224 43.18 25.75 -1.88
CA GLU A 224 43.35 26.39 -0.57
C GLU A 224 44.71 26.05 0.09
N PHE A 225 45.64 25.40 -0.61
CA PHE A 225 46.90 24.96 -0.04
C PHE A 225 47.69 26.13 0.59
N GLY A 226 48.03 25.99 1.88
CA GLY A 226 48.65 27.06 2.69
C GLY A 226 47.65 27.99 3.37
N CYS A 227 46.35 27.70 3.33
CA CYS A 227 45.34 28.40 4.14
C CYS A 227 45.64 28.26 5.63
N THR A 228 45.42 29.33 6.40
CA THR A 228 45.71 29.42 7.85
C THR A 228 44.56 29.96 8.70
N SER A 229 43.39 30.19 8.09
CA SER A 229 42.18 30.63 8.79
C SER A 229 40.95 30.39 7.91
N ASN A 230 39.87 29.85 8.48
CA ASN A 230 38.61 29.55 7.78
C ASN A 230 38.80 28.67 6.53
N CYS A 231 39.65 27.65 6.62
CA CYS A 231 39.93 26.73 5.53
C CYS A 231 38.78 25.73 5.39
N SER A 232 38.25 25.59 4.17
CA SER A 232 37.14 24.66 3.89
C SER A 232 37.63 23.23 3.59
N THR A 233 38.92 23.09 3.31
CA THR A 233 39.57 21.84 2.91
C THR A 233 40.57 21.29 3.94
N ASP A 234 40.46 21.74 5.19
CA ASP A 234 41.18 21.21 6.36
C ASP A 234 40.49 19.91 6.82
N LEU A 235 41.06 18.76 6.45
CA LEU A 235 40.48 17.45 6.70
C LEU A 235 40.78 16.94 8.12
N ASN A 236 41.93 17.31 8.67
CA ASN A 236 42.38 16.84 9.98
C ASN A 236 41.93 17.77 11.13
N ASN A 237 41.33 18.91 10.79
CA ASN A 237 40.86 19.97 11.69
C ASN A 237 41.96 20.60 12.56
N ASP A 238 43.18 20.74 12.03
CA ASP A 238 44.30 21.39 12.72
C ASP A 238 44.34 22.93 12.51
N GLY A 239 43.43 23.46 11.69
CA GLY A 239 43.25 24.87 11.39
C GLY A 239 44.04 25.36 10.18
N VAL A 240 44.75 24.48 9.46
CA VAL A 240 45.48 24.82 8.23
C VAL A 240 45.21 23.82 7.10
N THR A 241 45.30 24.25 5.84
CA THR A 241 45.34 23.32 4.69
C THR A 241 46.79 23.08 4.31
N SER A 242 47.29 21.87 4.53
CA SER A 242 48.69 21.51 4.41
C SER A 242 48.91 20.16 3.71
N VAL A 243 50.15 19.67 3.77
CA VAL A 243 50.49 18.32 3.28
C VAL A 243 49.76 17.24 4.09
N ALA A 244 49.41 17.51 5.35
CA ALA A 244 48.69 16.55 6.17
C ALA A 244 47.30 16.23 5.58
N ASP A 245 46.55 17.26 5.20
CA ASP A 245 45.23 17.13 4.55
C ASP A 245 45.32 16.45 3.19
N LEU A 246 46.33 16.82 2.41
CA LEU A 246 46.59 16.15 1.14
C LEU A 246 46.85 14.65 1.33
N LEU A 247 47.62 14.25 2.35
CA LEU A 247 47.90 12.85 2.63
C LEU A 247 46.66 12.11 3.14
N GLU A 248 45.77 12.78 3.88
CA GLU A 248 44.48 12.23 4.28
C GLU A 248 43.57 11.99 3.08
N LEU A 249 43.43 12.95 2.16
CA LEU A 249 42.69 12.74 0.90
C LEU A 249 43.30 11.61 0.05
N LEU A 250 44.63 11.56 -0.06
CA LEU A 250 45.32 10.50 -0.81
C LEU A 250 45.17 9.12 -0.16
N SER A 251 44.89 9.04 1.14
CA SER A 251 44.66 7.77 1.84
C SER A 251 43.35 7.08 1.41
N VAL A 252 42.42 7.86 0.86
CA VAL A 252 41.09 7.45 0.40
C VAL A 252 40.85 7.76 -1.08
N PHE A 253 41.90 8.12 -1.82
CA PHE A 253 41.77 8.49 -3.24
C PHE A 253 41.26 7.34 -4.10
N GLY A 254 40.24 7.62 -4.92
CA GLY A 254 39.58 6.64 -5.78
C GLY A 254 38.47 5.85 -5.10
N THR A 255 38.09 6.17 -3.86
CA THR A 255 36.87 5.62 -3.26
C THR A 255 35.64 6.18 -3.96
N GLN A 256 34.70 5.30 -4.28
CA GLN A 256 33.34 5.69 -4.63
C GLN A 256 32.45 5.62 -3.41
N CYS A 257 31.56 6.59 -3.37
CA CYS A 257 30.55 6.90 -2.39
C CYS A 257 29.35 7.37 -3.24
#